data_AF-A0A9D8BYP4-F1
#
_entry.id   AF-A0A9D8BYP4-F1
#
_cell.length_a   1.000
_cell.length_b   1.000
_cell.length_c   1.000
_cell.angle_alpha   90.00
_cell.angle_beta   90.00
_cell.angle_gamma   90.00
#
_symmetry.space_group_name_H-M   'P 1'
#
loop_
_entity.id
_entity.type
_entity.pdbx_description
1 polymer ?
#
loop_
_entity_poly.entity_id
_entity_poly.type
_entity_poly.pdbx_seq_one_letter_code
_entity_poly.pdbx_strand_id
1 'polypeptide(L)'
;MPQEPAASICFVPLKGLAFVAFTTGPIAVSLLALIQHGLALETAALCLLGWTLWVLAWIDVETRLLPDMLTLGLMWAGLLFNCAELFAGLDQAVIGAAAGYCSLWLLNALYKSWRGYDGMGAGDFKLLAAIGAWFGYPALPAVVFIAASSGVIVGLILGFTGRREQGEAIAFGPHLCLGAACIAFAEQSLRPLLSP
;
A
#
# COMPACT_ATOMS: atom_id res chain seq x y z
N MET A 1 -19.37 -22.34 -6.55
CA MET A 1 -18.39 -21.24 -6.57
C MET A 1 -19.09 -20.02 -6.01
N PRO A 2 -18.67 -19.48 -4.85
CA PRO A 2 -19.22 -18.21 -4.40
C PRO A 2 -18.76 -17.15 -5.41
N GLN A 3 -19.73 -16.49 -6.04
CA GLN A 3 -19.48 -15.39 -6.95
C GLN A 3 -18.86 -14.25 -6.14
N GLU A 4 -17.68 -13.78 -6.52
CA GLU A 4 -17.16 -12.50 -6.02
C GLU A 4 -18.23 -11.44 -6.29
N PRO A 5 -18.66 -10.67 -5.27
CA PRO A 5 -19.55 -9.55 -5.53
C PRO A 5 -18.81 -8.61 -6.48
N ALA A 6 -19.40 -8.38 -7.66
CA ALA A 6 -18.92 -7.39 -8.61
C ALA A 6 -18.64 -6.11 -7.82
N ALA A 7 -17.38 -5.69 -7.76
CA ALA A 7 -16.95 -4.45 -7.15
C ALA A 7 -17.57 -3.31 -7.96
N SER A 8 -18.83 -3.01 -7.68
CA SER A 8 -19.51 -1.85 -8.22
C SER A 8 -18.80 -0.67 -7.58
N ILE A 9 -17.95 -0.02 -8.38
CA ILE A 9 -17.21 1.18 -7.97
C ILE A 9 -18.27 2.20 -7.55
N CYS A 10 -18.49 2.32 -6.24
CA CYS A 10 -19.39 3.31 -5.69
C CYS A 10 -18.69 4.65 -5.87
N PHE A 11 -19.14 5.43 -6.85
CA PHE A 11 -18.76 6.83 -6.97
C PHE A 11 -19.34 7.57 -5.76
N VAL A 12 -18.60 7.61 -4.66
CA VAL A 12 -18.92 8.49 -3.54
C VAL A 12 -18.69 9.92 -4.03
N PRO A 13 -19.71 10.78 -4.08
CA PRO A 13 -19.52 12.16 -4.48
C PRO A 13 -18.64 12.87 -3.44
N LEU A 14 -17.38 13.10 -3.80
CA LEU A 14 -16.43 13.88 -3.01
C LEU A 14 -16.95 15.31 -2.85
N LYS A 15 -17.09 15.79 -1.61
CA LYS A 15 -17.56 17.16 -1.32
C LYS A 15 -16.49 17.95 -0.58
N GLY A 16 -16.33 19.23 -0.95
CA GLY A 16 -15.53 20.21 -0.21
C GLY A 16 -14.09 19.77 0.05
N LEU A 17 -13.72 19.68 1.32
CA LEU A 17 -12.34 19.42 1.78
C LEU A 17 -11.82 18.03 1.36
N ALA A 18 -12.69 17.03 1.25
CA ALA A 18 -12.32 15.68 0.83
C ALA A 18 -11.90 15.63 -0.64
N PHE A 19 -12.56 16.42 -1.50
CA PHE A 19 -12.16 16.56 -2.90
C PHE A 19 -10.79 17.22 -3.03
N VAL A 20 -10.55 18.27 -2.24
CA VAL A 20 -9.25 18.95 -2.20
C VAL A 20 -8.15 17.97 -1.77
N ALA A 21 -8.34 17.27 -0.64
CA ALA A 21 -7.36 16.27 -0.18
C ALA A 21 -7.11 15.17 -1.21
N PHE A 22 -8.17 14.65 -1.84
CA PHE A 22 -8.06 13.62 -2.86
C PHE A 22 -7.23 14.07 -4.06
N THR A 23 -7.37 15.32 -4.50
CA THR A 23 -6.62 15.88 -5.65
C THR A 23 -5.20 16.32 -5.30
N THR A 24 -4.93 16.75 -4.07
CA THR A 24 -3.59 17.22 -3.68
C THR A 24 -2.59 16.07 -3.51
N GLY A 25 -3.04 14.88 -3.13
CA GLY A 25 -2.17 13.70 -2.97
C GLY A 25 -1.40 13.33 -4.25
N PRO A 26 -2.06 13.07 -5.39
CA PRO A 26 -1.41 12.75 -6.65
C PRO A 26 -0.46 13.86 -7.14
N ILE A 27 -0.83 15.12 -6.93
CA ILE A 27 0.03 16.27 -7.27
C ILE A 27 1.31 16.24 -6.43
N ALA A 28 1.19 16.06 -5.11
CA ALA A 28 2.33 16.00 -4.21
C ALA A 28 3.26 14.83 -4.56
N VAL A 29 2.71 13.64 -4.82
CA VAL A 29 3.46 12.47 -5.30
C VAL A 29 4.22 12.79 -6.59
N SER A 30 3.56 13.43 -7.56
CA SER A 30 4.16 13.73 -8.86
C SER A 30 5.28 14.75 -8.75
N LEU A 31 5.09 15.79 -7.94
CA LEU A 31 6.11 16.80 -7.67
C LEU A 31 7.32 16.18 -6.96
N LEU A 32 7.08 15.34 -5.95
CA LEU A 32 8.16 14.69 -5.20
C LEU A 32 8.98 13.76 -6.08
N ALA A 33 8.32 12.93 -6.90
CA ALA A 33 8.97 12.06 -7.87
C ALA A 33 9.81 12.86 -8.88
N LEU A 34 9.26 13.97 -9.40
CA LEU A 34 9.95 14.83 -10.34
C LEU A 34 11.18 15.50 -9.72
N ILE A 35 11.11 15.93 -8.45
CA ILE A 35 12.24 16.55 -7.74
C ILE A 35 13.36 15.52 -7.50
N GLN A 36 13.01 14.26 -7.19
CA GLN A 36 14.00 13.23 -6.86
C GLN A 36 14.67 12.58 -8.08
N HIS A 37 13.92 12.38 -9.17
CA HIS A 37 14.37 11.60 -10.33
C HIS A 37 14.39 12.39 -11.65
N GLY A 38 13.87 13.62 -11.68
CA GLY A 38 13.81 14.42 -12.90
C GLY A 38 12.82 13.86 -13.93
N LEU A 39 13.05 14.14 -15.22
CA LEU A 39 12.28 13.56 -16.32
C LEU A 39 12.86 12.20 -16.72
N ALA A 40 12.56 11.18 -15.92
CA ALA A 40 13.05 9.82 -16.11
C ALA A 40 11.89 8.80 -16.08
N LEU A 41 12.14 7.57 -16.50
CA LEU A 41 11.12 6.51 -16.54
C LEU A 41 10.68 6.13 -15.11
N GLU A 42 11.61 6.19 -14.17
CA GLU A 42 11.45 6.05 -12.73
C GLU A 42 10.36 6.99 -12.22
N THR A 43 10.36 8.25 -12.67
CA THR A 43 9.37 9.25 -12.28
C THR A 43 7.97 8.85 -12.72
N ALA A 44 7.82 8.38 -13.96
CA ALA A 44 6.53 7.91 -14.47
C ALA A 44 6.04 6.67 -13.69
N ALA A 45 6.95 5.74 -13.38
CA ALA A 45 6.64 4.54 -12.61
C ALA A 45 6.25 4.88 -11.16
N LEU A 46 6.97 5.79 -10.49
CA LEU A 46 6.64 6.28 -9.14
C LEU A 46 5.32 7.05 -9.10
N CYS A 47 5.01 7.85 -10.14
CA CYS A 47 3.69 8.48 -10.27
C CYS A 47 2.59 7.43 -10.37
N LEU A 48 2.75 6.43 -11.23
CA LEU A 48 1.77 5.34 -11.38
C LEU A 48 1.57 4.60 -10.05
N LEU A 49 2.67 4.25 -9.37
CA LEU A 49 2.65 3.60 -8.07
C LEU A 49 1.92 4.46 -7.05
N GLY A 50 2.36 5.70 -6.85
CA GLY A 50 1.85 6.59 -5.82
C GLY A 50 0.40 7.03 -6.07
N TRP A 51 -0.03 7.23 -7.31
CA TRP A 51 -1.43 7.51 -7.63
C TRP A 51 -2.32 6.31 -7.30
N THR A 52 -1.86 5.10 -7.64
CA THR A 52 -2.61 3.86 -7.36
C THR A 52 -2.70 3.62 -5.86
N LEU A 53 -1.59 3.78 -5.12
CA LEU A 53 -1.58 3.69 -3.65
C LEU A 53 -2.48 4.73 -3.00
N TRP A 54 -2.50 5.97 -3.51
CA TRP A 54 -3.38 7.02 -3.01
C TRP A 54 -4.86 6.67 -3.18
N VAL A 55 -5.24 6.20 -4.37
CA VAL A 55 -6.60 5.74 -4.67
C VAL A 55 -6.97 4.53 -3.82
N LEU A 56 -6.07 3.55 -3.67
CA LEU A 56 -6.30 2.37 -2.83
C LEU A 56 -6.48 2.73 -1.36
N ALA A 57 -5.66 3.62 -0.82
CA ALA A 57 -5.79 4.10 0.55
C ALA A 57 -7.15 4.79 0.77
N TRP A 58 -7.58 5.61 -0.18
CA TRP A 58 -8.90 6.26 -0.11
C TRP A 58 -10.03 5.23 -0.15
N ILE A 59 -10.00 4.28 -1.09
CA ILE A 59 -11.04 3.25 -1.19
C ILE A 59 -11.08 2.39 0.08
N ASP A 60 -9.93 2.08 0.69
CA ASP A 60 -9.89 1.25 1.90
C ASP A 60 -10.42 1.99 3.14
N VAL A 61 -10.15 3.29 3.28
CA VAL A 61 -10.74 4.11 4.36
C VAL A 61 -12.27 4.12 4.26
N GLU A 62 -12.81 4.28 3.05
CA GLU A 62 -14.25 4.41 2.84
C GLU A 62 -14.99 3.08 2.86
N THR A 63 -14.41 2.04 2.28
CA THR A 63 -15.12 0.78 1.99
C THR A 63 -14.51 -0.45 2.66
N ARG A 64 -13.28 -0.37 3.18
CA ARG A 64 -12.51 -1.49 3.73
C ARG A 64 -12.29 -2.64 2.74
N LEU A 65 -12.34 -2.32 1.45
CA LEU A 65 -12.15 -3.27 0.36
C LEU A 65 -11.07 -2.73 -0.57
N LEU A 66 -10.13 -3.59 -0.95
CA LEU A 66 -9.10 -3.27 -1.93
C LEU A 66 -9.45 -3.96 -3.26
N PRO A 67 -9.77 -3.21 -4.33
CA PRO A 67 -10.12 -3.80 -5.61
C PRO A 67 -8.97 -4.59 -6.23
N ASP A 68 -9.27 -5.82 -6.62
CA ASP A 68 -8.31 -6.74 -7.26
C ASP A 68 -7.70 -6.15 -8.53
N MET A 69 -8.50 -5.46 -9.34
CA MET A 69 -8.02 -4.82 -10.57
C MET A 69 -6.89 -3.82 -10.30
N LEU A 70 -6.95 -3.10 -9.19
CA LEU A 70 -5.92 -2.12 -8.82
C LEU A 70 -4.73 -2.80 -8.15
N THR A 71 -4.95 -3.71 -7.20
CA THR A 71 -3.85 -4.38 -6.48
C THR A 71 -3.06 -5.32 -7.38
N LEU A 72 -3.72 -6.16 -8.18
CA LEU A 72 -3.06 -7.06 -9.13
C LEU A 72 -2.48 -6.29 -10.31
N GLY A 73 -3.18 -5.26 -10.81
CA GLY A 73 -2.64 -4.37 -11.83
C GLY A 73 -1.34 -3.70 -11.37
N LEU A 74 -1.30 -3.25 -10.12
CA LEU A 74 -0.11 -2.68 -9.50
C LEU A 74 1.02 -3.71 -9.37
N MET A 75 0.72 -4.93 -8.94
CA MET A 75 1.69 -6.02 -8.86
C MET A 75 2.33 -6.31 -10.21
N TRP A 76 1.51 -6.46 -11.26
CA TRP A 76 2.01 -6.70 -12.62
C TRP A 76 2.84 -5.53 -13.14
N ALA A 77 2.40 -4.28 -12.90
CA ALA A 77 3.18 -3.11 -13.27
C ALA A 77 4.58 -3.13 -12.62
N GLY A 78 4.65 -3.46 -11.32
CA GLY A 78 5.92 -3.57 -10.60
C GLY A 78 6.86 -4.61 -11.20
N LEU A 79 6.34 -5.81 -11.51
CA LEU A 79 7.12 -6.85 -12.18
C LEU A 79 7.61 -6.40 -13.57
N LEU A 80 6.76 -5.75 -14.36
CA LEU A 80 7.12 -5.26 -15.70
C LEU A 80 8.17 -4.14 -15.65
N PHE A 81 8.08 -3.21 -14.69
CA PHE A 81 9.10 -2.20 -14.49
C PHE A 81 10.42 -2.80 -14.01
N ASN A 82 10.38 -3.83 -13.16
CA ASN A 82 11.57 -4.54 -12.69
C ASN A 82 12.15 -5.52 -13.72
N CYS A 83 11.48 -5.80 -14.84
CA CYS A 83 12.14 -6.38 -16.01
C CYS A 83 13.22 -5.45 -16.59
N ALA A 84 13.11 -4.15 -16.36
CA ALA A 84 14.13 -3.16 -16.69
C ALA A 84 15.03 -2.81 -15.47
N GLU A 85 14.94 -3.59 -14.39
CA GLU A 85 15.69 -3.40 -13.13
C GLU A 85 15.56 -1.97 -12.54
N LEU A 86 14.38 -1.38 -12.70
CA LEU A 86 14.13 0.03 -12.38
C LEU A 86 14.18 0.33 -10.87
N PHE A 87 13.74 -0.62 -10.04
CA PHE A 87 13.71 -0.47 -8.57
C PHE A 87 14.39 -1.63 -7.84
N ALA A 88 14.20 -2.86 -8.31
CA ALA A 88 14.80 -4.06 -7.74
C ALA A 88 15.12 -5.07 -8.84
N GLY A 89 16.01 -6.02 -8.55
CA GLY A 89 16.22 -7.19 -9.39
C GLY A 89 14.94 -8.00 -9.55
N LEU A 90 14.69 -8.56 -10.74
CA LEU A 90 13.46 -9.30 -11.03
C LEU A 90 13.28 -10.51 -10.10
N ASP A 91 14.36 -11.17 -9.72
CA ASP A 91 14.37 -12.25 -8.73
C ASP A 91 13.84 -11.77 -7.37
N GLN A 92 14.33 -10.62 -6.90
CA GLN A 92 13.90 -10.02 -5.65
C GLN A 92 12.44 -9.55 -5.71
N ALA A 93 12.00 -9.02 -6.86
CA ALA A 93 10.63 -8.58 -7.09
C ALA A 93 9.64 -9.75 -7.06
N VAL A 94 9.95 -10.86 -7.73
CA VAL A 94 9.12 -12.07 -7.73
C VAL A 94 9.07 -12.70 -6.33
N ILE A 95 10.22 -12.84 -5.67
CA ILE A 95 10.29 -13.33 -4.28
C ILE A 95 9.54 -12.37 -3.36
N GLY A 96 9.66 -11.07 -3.57
CA GLY A 96 8.94 -10.03 -2.83
C GLY A 96 7.43 -10.16 -2.98
N ALA A 97 6.92 -10.37 -4.20
CA ALA A 97 5.50 -10.60 -4.42
C ALA A 97 5.00 -11.85 -3.69
N ALA A 98 5.72 -12.97 -3.81
CA ALA A 98 5.37 -14.22 -3.15
C ALA A 98 5.44 -14.10 -1.62
N ALA A 99 6.54 -13.54 -1.08
CA ALA A 99 6.73 -13.35 0.36
C ALA A 99 5.73 -12.36 0.94
N GLY A 100 5.41 -11.28 0.22
CA GLY A 100 4.41 -10.30 0.63
C GLY A 100 3.03 -10.93 0.79
N TYR A 101 2.59 -11.74 -0.18
CA TYR A 101 1.33 -12.46 -0.07
C TYR A 101 1.34 -13.49 1.07
N CYS A 102 2.35 -14.38 1.06
CA CYS A 102 2.42 -15.51 1.97
C CYS A 102 2.58 -15.07 3.43
N SER A 103 3.32 -13.99 3.71
CA SER A 103 3.57 -13.53 5.07
C SER A 103 2.29 -13.12 5.80
N LEU A 104 1.49 -12.22 5.21
CA LEU A 104 0.22 -11.80 5.82
C LEU A 104 -0.83 -12.92 5.80
N TRP A 105 -0.84 -13.75 4.76
CA TRP A 105 -1.72 -14.91 4.73
C TRP A 105 -1.42 -15.89 5.87
N LEU A 106 -0.14 -16.22 6.12
CA LEU A 106 0.28 -17.06 7.24
C LEU A 106 -0.10 -16.44 8.59
N LEU A 107 0.14 -15.14 8.76
CA LEU A 107 -0.23 -14.43 9.98
C LEU A 107 -1.75 -14.49 10.22
N ASN A 108 -2.55 -14.24 9.19
CA ASN A 108 -4.01 -14.34 9.29
C ASN A 108 -4.47 -15.79 9.52
N ALA A 109 -3.84 -16.79 8.91
CA ALA A 109 -4.16 -18.20 9.13
C ALA A 109 -3.90 -18.62 10.59
N LEU A 110 -2.78 -18.19 11.17
CA LEU A 110 -2.47 -18.40 12.59
C LEU A 110 -3.48 -17.70 13.49
N TYR A 111 -3.77 -16.42 13.20
CA TYR A 111 -4.76 -15.65 13.94
C TYR A 111 -6.15 -16.31 13.90
N LYS A 112 -6.58 -16.72 12.72
CA LYS A 112 -7.85 -17.41 12.50
C LYS A 112 -7.94 -18.72 13.26
N SER A 113 -6.86 -19.49 13.29
CA SER A 113 -6.81 -20.74 14.06
C SER A 113 -6.97 -20.51 15.56
N TRP A 114 -6.56 -19.34 16.08
CA TRP A 114 -6.63 -19.02 17.50
C TRP A 114 -7.93 -18.32 17.91
N ARG A 115 -8.45 -17.42 17.07
CA ARG A 115 -9.60 -16.58 17.36
C ARG A 115 -10.91 -17.06 16.72
N GLY A 116 -10.83 -17.93 15.72
CA GLY A 116 -11.99 -18.47 15.00
C GLY A 116 -12.57 -17.56 13.91
N TYR A 117 -12.00 -16.37 13.68
CA TYR A 117 -12.40 -15.43 12.63
C TYR A 117 -11.17 -14.76 11.99
N ASP A 118 -11.34 -14.21 10.79
CA ASP A 118 -10.26 -13.54 10.05
C ASP A 118 -9.87 -12.21 10.72
N GLY A 119 -8.57 -12.01 10.93
CA GLY A 119 -8.02 -10.82 11.56
C GLY A 119 -7.69 -9.69 10.57
N MET A 120 -7.56 -10.03 9.29
CA MET A 120 -7.17 -9.10 8.22
C MET A 120 -7.87 -9.47 6.90
N GLY A 121 -8.09 -8.48 6.04
CA GLY A 121 -8.72 -8.68 4.74
C GLY A 121 -7.76 -9.32 3.73
N ALA A 122 -8.28 -10.16 2.84
CA ALA A 122 -7.48 -10.76 1.77
C ALA A 122 -6.90 -9.72 0.77
N GLY A 123 -7.46 -8.51 0.73
CA GLY A 123 -6.95 -7.39 -0.05
C GLY A 123 -5.57 -6.91 0.42
N ASP A 124 -5.33 -6.90 1.73
CA ASP A 124 -4.06 -6.46 2.31
C ASP A 124 -2.90 -7.37 1.87
N PHE A 125 -3.17 -8.67 1.69
CA PHE A 125 -2.19 -9.65 1.23
C PHE A 125 -1.76 -9.34 -0.22
N LYS A 126 -2.73 -9.00 -1.07
CA LYS A 126 -2.49 -8.62 -2.47
C LYS A 126 -1.76 -7.30 -2.58
N LEU A 127 -2.09 -6.33 -1.72
CA LEU A 127 -1.40 -5.05 -1.66
C LEU A 127 0.06 -5.22 -1.21
N LEU A 128 0.34 -6.00 -0.16
CA LEU A 128 1.72 -6.25 0.24
C LEU A 128 2.51 -7.02 -0.82
N ALA A 129 1.86 -7.96 -1.53
CA ALA A 129 2.46 -8.62 -2.70
C ALA A 129 2.80 -7.62 -3.81
N ALA A 130 1.89 -6.69 -4.11
CA ALA A 130 2.16 -5.63 -5.08
C ALA A 130 3.36 -4.78 -4.63
N ILE A 131 3.40 -4.34 -3.37
CA ILE A 131 4.54 -3.57 -2.84
C ILE A 131 5.85 -4.37 -2.95
N GLY A 132 5.83 -5.67 -2.66
CA GLY A 132 6.97 -6.57 -2.84
C GLY A 132 7.41 -6.73 -4.29
N ALA A 133 6.48 -6.66 -5.25
CA ALA A 133 6.81 -6.67 -6.68
C ALA A 133 7.53 -5.40 -7.14
N TRP A 134 7.32 -4.27 -6.47
CA TRP A 134 8.00 -3.00 -6.78
C TRP A 134 9.36 -2.88 -6.11
N PHE A 135 9.44 -3.12 -4.80
CA PHE A 135 10.65 -2.85 -4.00
C PHE A 135 11.43 -4.10 -3.59
N GLY A 136 10.97 -5.29 -3.98
CA GLY A 136 11.56 -6.55 -3.60
C GLY A 136 11.29 -6.97 -2.15
N TYR A 137 11.71 -8.19 -1.81
CA TYR A 137 11.54 -8.73 -0.45
C TYR A 137 12.28 -7.95 0.66
N PRO A 138 13.45 -7.28 0.45
CA PRO A 138 14.15 -6.60 1.53
C PRO A 138 13.36 -5.42 2.10
N ALA A 139 12.50 -4.80 1.30
CA ALA A 139 11.67 -3.68 1.72
C ALA A 139 10.47 -4.10 2.59
N LEU A 140 9.99 -5.34 2.45
CA LEU A 140 8.75 -5.79 3.10
C LEU A 140 8.74 -5.65 4.63
N PRO A 141 9.80 -6.02 5.38
CA PRO A 141 9.80 -5.87 6.84
C PRO A 141 9.64 -4.41 7.27
N ALA A 142 10.29 -3.47 6.57
CA ALA A 142 10.19 -2.05 6.87
C ALA A 142 8.78 -1.51 6.57
N VAL A 143 8.19 -1.90 5.43
CA VAL A 143 6.81 -1.54 5.09
C VAL A 143 5.83 -2.01 6.16
N VAL A 144 5.91 -3.29 6.55
CA VAL A 144 5.03 -3.88 7.57
C VAL A 144 5.24 -3.20 8.92
N PHE A 145 6.47 -2.87 9.27
CA PHE A 145 6.78 -2.17 10.52
C PHE A 145 6.19 -0.76 10.57
N ILE A 146 6.32 0.02 9.49
CA ILE A 146 5.73 1.36 9.38
C ILE A 146 4.20 1.26 9.42
N ALA A 147 3.63 0.30 8.69
CA ALA A 147 2.18 0.08 8.66
C ALA A 147 1.63 -0.31 10.04
N ALA A 148 2.26 -1.25 10.72
CA ALA A 148 1.87 -1.67 12.07
C ALA A 148 2.01 -0.53 13.08
N SER A 149 3.12 0.22 13.04
CA SER A 149 3.36 1.33 13.97
C SER A 149 2.35 2.44 13.79
N SER A 150 2.10 2.87 12.55
CA SER A 150 1.11 3.90 12.23
C SER A 150 -0.31 3.44 12.59
N GLY A 151 -0.67 2.18 12.28
CA GLY A 151 -1.96 1.59 12.64
C GLY A 151 -2.20 1.54 14.15
N VAL A 152 -1.19 1.20 14.94
CA VAL A 152 -1.26 1.23 16.40
C VAL A 152 -1.45 2.65 16.92
N ILE A 153 -0.69 3.62 16.41
CA ILE A 153 -0.82 5.03 16.82
C ILE A 153 -2.24 5.55 16.54
N VAL A 154 -2.74 5.34 15.32
CA VAL A 154 -4.10 5.75 14.95
C VAL A 154 -5.16 5.03 15.79
N GLY A 155 -4.99 3.71 15.99
CA GLY A 155 -5.89 2.91 16.83
C GLY A 155 -5.94 3.38 18.29
N LEU A 156 -4.81 3.79 18.85
CA LEU A 156 -4.73 4.37 20.20
C LEU A 156 -5.44 5.74 20.25
N ILE A 157 -5.18 6.63 19.29
CA ILE A 157 -5.81 7.96 19.23
C ILE A 157 -7.35 7.83 19.14
N LEU A 158 -7.84 6.94 18.26
CA LEU A 158 -9.28 6.68 18.13
C LEU A 158 -9.88 6.08 19.40
N GLY A 159 -9.14 5.19 20.07
CA GLY A 159 -9.51 4.63 21.37
C GLY A 159 -9.65 5.70 22.45
N PHE A 160 -8.69 6.62 22.56
CA PHE A 160 -8.70 7.69 23.58
C PHE A 160 -9.75 8.77 23.30
N THR A 161 -10.02 9.08 22.03
CA THR A 161 -11.02 10.09 21.66
C THR A 161 -12.46 9.58 21.77
N GLY A 162 -12.66 8.29 22.08
CA GLY A 162 -13.99 7.68 22.17
C GLY A 162 -14.74 7.61 20.84
N ARG A 163 -14.05 7.89 19.71
CA ARG A 163 -14.61 7.89 18.35
C ARG A 163 -14.61 6.51 17.71
N ARG A 164 -14.40 5.47 18.51
CA ARG A 164 -14.36 4.07 18.05
C ARG A 164 -15.65 3.38 18.45
N GLU A 165 -16.43 2.98 17.45
CA GLU A 165 -17.55 2.07 17.71
C GLU A 165 -17.02 0.67 18.08
N GLN A 166 -17.65 0.02 19.06
CA GLN A 166 -17.24 -1.32 19.47
C GLN A 166 -17.42 -2.30 18.31
N GLY A 167 -16.33 -2.97 17.91
CA GLY A 167 -16.34 -3.91 16.79
C GLY A 167 -15.95 -3.30 15.44
N GLU A 168 -15.64 -2.00 15.39
CA GLU A 168 -15.18 -1.36 14.17
C GLU A 168 -13.72 -1.77 13.85
N ALA A 169 -13.56 -2.49 12.72
CA ALA A 169 -12.27 -2.92 12.22
C ALA A 169 -11.52 -1.75 11.58
N ILE A 170 -10.24 -1.59 11.95
CA ILE A 170 -9.37 -0.57 11.36
C ILE A 170 -8.87 -1.08 10.02
N ALA A 171 -9.05 -0.28 8.97
CA ALA A 171 -8.48 -0.51 7.64
C ALA A 171 -6.94 -0.49 7.69
N PHE A 172 -6.30 -1.61 7.33
CA PHE A 172 -4.84 -1.74 7.34
C PHE A 172 -4.21 -1.25 6.02
N GLY A 173 -4.97 -1.25 4.93
CA GLY A 173 -4.52 -0.83 3.60
C GLY A 173 -3.90 0.56 3.52
N PRO A 174 -4.45 1.62 4.16
CA PRO A 174 -3.85 2.95 4.13
C PRO A 174 -2.48 2.99 4.81
N HIS A 175 -2.31 2.18 5.86
CA HIS A 175 -1.06 2.08 6.59
C HIS A 175 0.01 1.33 5.79
N LEU A 176 -0.38 0.31 5.01
CA LEU A 176 0.49 -0.33 4.01
C LEU A 176 0.88 0.64 2.89
N CYS A 177 -0.07 1.43 2.38
CA CYS A 177 0.19 2.46 1.37
C CYS A 177 1.17 3.52 1.91
N LEU A 178 1.02 3.93 3.17
CA LEU A 178 1.96 4.83 3.85
C LEU A 178 3.36 4.21 3.91
N GLY A 179 3.48 2.96 4.35
CA GLY A 179 4.76 2.25 4.40
C GLY A 179 5.45 2.19 3.04
N ALA A 180 4.70 1.85 1.99
CA ALA A 180 5.22 1.83 0.62
C ALA A 180 5.67 3.21 0.13
N ALA A 181 4.88 4.26 0.39
CA ALA A 181 5.26 5.63 0.05
C ALA A 181 6.53 6.07 0.81
N CYS A 182 6.64 5.73 2.09
CA CYS A 182 7.86 5.99 2.86
C CYS A 182 9.07 5.31 2.22
N ILE A 183 8.99 4.03 1.85
CA ILE A 183 10.10 3.34 1.19
C ILE A 183 10.44 3.99 -0.16
N ALA A 184 9.43 4.25 -0.99
CA ALA A 184 9.59 4.84 -2.31
C ALA A 184 10.40 6.15 -2.30
N PHE A 185 10.20 6.98 -1.27
CA PHE A 185 10.78 8.32 -1.21
C PHE A 185 11.92 8.46 -0.18
N ALA A 186 12.08 7.53 0.77
CA ALA A 186 13.12 7.62 1.81
C ALA A 186 14.50 7.17 1.31
N GLU A 187 14.56 6.17 0.43
CA GLU A 187 15.84 5.59 -0.03
C GLU A 187 16.72 6.64 -0.73
N GLN A 188 16.10 7.47 -1.57
CA GLN A 188 16.80 8.51 -2.34
C GLN A 188 17.19 9.72 -1.47
N SER A 189 16.42 10.04 -0.41
CA SER A 189 16.75 11.15 0.50
C SER A 189 17.95 10.86 1.42
N LEU A 190 18.22 9.59 1.74
CA LEU A 190 19.39 9.21 2.55
C LEU A 190 20.67 9.04 1.72
N ARG A 191 20.56 8.76 0.41
CA ARG A 191 21.70 8.52 -0.49
C ARG A 191 22.76 9.65 -0.49
N PRO A 192 22.40 10.95 -0.48
CA PRO A 192 23.35 12.06 -0.41
C PRO A 192 24.04 12.19 0.95
N LEU A 193 23.42 11.69 2.02
CA LEU A 193 23.95 11.76 3.38
C LEU A 193 24.90 10.59 3.71
N LEU A 194 24.77 9.48 2.98
CA LEU A 194 25.54 8.24 3.13
C LEU A 194 26.63 8.07 2.06
N SER A 195 26.70 8.96 1.06
CA SER A 195 27.86 9.07 0.16
C SER A 195 28.96 9.88 0.84
N PRO A 196 30.08 9.26 1.28
CA PRO A 196 31.24 9.99 1.80
C PRO A 196 31.94 10.83 0.73
#